data_AF-A0A3D0WN07-F1
#
_entry.id   AF-A0A3D0WN07-F1
#
_cell.length_a   1.000
_cell.length_b   1.000
_cell.length_c   1.000
_cell.angle_alpha   90.00
_cell.angle_beta   90.00
_cell.angle_gamma   90.00
#
_symmetry.space_group_name_H-M   'P 1'
#
loop_
_entity.id
_entity.type
_entity.pdbx_description
1 polymer ?
#
loop_
_entity_poly.entity_id
_entity_poly.type
_entity_poly.pdbx_seq_one_letter_code
_entity_poly.pdbx_strand_id
1 'polypeptide(L)'
;FSGLRYFANEKDTISYSNMDLIRSPFPEILIYRGPVTMRNRDLYSGTTPAWAVPLSSIGHNGKVKLIVPFNMGSNSDRSNFRLSPTTTYYDNVQYRFESQL
;
A
#
# COMPACT_ATOMS: atom_id res chain seq x y z
N PHE A 1 0.78 -7.85 -0.38
CA PHE A 1 1.08 -6.66 0.44
C PHE A 1 0.62 -6.88 1.88
N SER A 2 1.46 -7.21 2.87
CA SER A 2 1.04 -7.54 4.27
C SER A 2 1.37 -6.46 5.32
N GLY A 3 0.63 -6.48 6.43
CA GLY A 3 1.00 -5.84 7.69
C GLY A 3 0.55 -4.39 7.88
N LEU A 4 -0.70 -4.07 7.51
CA LEU A 4 -1.30 -2.76 7.75
C LEU A 4 -1.38 -2.45 9.26
N ARG A 5 -0.77 -1.35 9.68
CA ARG A 5 -0.96 -0.75 10.99
C ARG A 5 -1.08 0.75 10.79
N TYR A 6 -2.14 1.38 11.27
CA TYR A 6 -2.30 2.82 11.12
C TYR A 6 -1.72 3.53 12.35
N PHE A 7 -1.28 4.77 12.14
CA PHE A 7 -0.96 5.71 13.21
C PHE A 7 -1.89 6.93 13.05
N ALA A 8 -3.11 6.82 13.55
CA ALA A 8 -4.05 7.94 13.67
C ALA A 8 -3.76 8.79 14.91
N ASN A 9 -3.24 8.16 15.97
CA ASN A 9 -2.79 8.76 17.23
C ASN A 9 -1.99 7.72 18.03
N GLU A 10 -1.48 8.10 19.20
CA GLU A 10 -0.70 7.24 20.10
C GLU A 10 -1.44 5.96 20.56
N LYS A 11 -2.76 5.90 20.37
CA LYS A 11 -3.63 4.79 20.80
C LYS A 11 -4.12 3.93 19.63
N ASP A 12 -3.54 4.06 18.45
CA ASP A 12 -3.95 3.25 17.31
C ASP A 12 -3.54 1.78 17.49
N THR A 13 -4.54 0.91 17.62
CA THR A 13 -4.37 -0.53 17.90
C THR A 13 -4.78 -1.42 16.73
N ILE A 14 -5.22 -0.82 15.62
CA ILE A 14 -5.76 -1.58 14.50
C ILE A 14 -4.61 -2.12 13.63
N SER A 15 -4.51 -3.45 13.57
CA SER A 15 -3.59 -4.15 12.67
C SER A 15 -4.34 -5.14 11.77
N TYR A 16 -4.08 -5.09 10.47
CA TYR A 16 -4.60 -6.04 9.48
C TYR A 16 -3.46 -6.78 8.79
N SER A 17 -3.58 -8.10 8.69
CA SER A 17 -2.65 -8.94 7.94
C SER A 17 -3.31 -9.38 6.64
N ASN A 18 -2.63 -9.17 5.51
CA ASN A 18 -3.10 -9.72 4.23
C ASN A 18 -2.67 -11.19 4.01
N MET A 19 -1.89 -11.75 4.95
CA MET A 19 -1.56 -13.17 5.03
C MET A 19 -2.62 -13.93 5.85
N ASP A 20 -3.56 -13.21 6.47
CA ASP A 20 -4.76 -13.80 7.04
C ASP A 20 -5.65 -14.24 5.87
N LEU A 21 -5.59 -15.54 5.55
CA LEU A 21 -6.39 -16.15 4.49
C LEU A 21 -7.91 -16.00 4.72
N ILE A 22 -8.34 -15.72 5.96
CA ILE A 22 -9.76 -15.52 6.30
C ILE A 22 -10.18 -14.07 5.99
N ARG A 23 -9.33 -13.09 6.30
CA ARG A 23 -9.64 -11.65 6.14
C ARG A 23 -9.15 -11.04 4.83
N SER A 24 -8.21 -11.68 4.15
CA SER A 24 -7.60 -11.22 2.90
C SER A 24 -7.24 -12.39 1.98
N PRO A 25 -8.21 -13.23 1.56
CA PRO A 25 -7.97 -14.40 0.72
C PRO A 25 -7.40 -14.08 -0.68
N PHE A 26 -7.54 -12.84 -1.15
CA PHE A 26 -7.14 -12.44 -2.49
C PHE A 26 -5.98 -11.44 -2.43
N PRO A 27 -4.78 -11.77 -2.95
CA PRO A 27 -3.69 -10.83 -3.01
C PRO A 27 -4.07 -9.67 -3.95
N GLU A 28 -3.88 -8.44 -3.49
CA GLU A 28 -4.15 -7.25 -4.32
C GLU A 28 -3.19 -7.18 -5.52
N ILE A 29 -3.76 -6.95 -6.70
CA ILE A 29 -3.02 -6.82 -7.96
C ILE A 29 -2.80 -5.34 -8.24
N LEU A 30 -1.54 -4.96 -8.43
CA LEU A 30 -1.13 -3.63 -8.84
C LEU A 30 -0.62 -3.67 -10.28
N ILE A 31 -1.20 -2.85 -11.16
CA ILE A 31 -0.65 -2.62 -12.50
C ILE A 31 0.37 -1.49 -12.40
N TYR A 32 1.64 -1.78 -12.66
CA TYR A 32 2.67 -0.77 -12.68
C TYR A 32 2.61 0.06 -13.97
N ARG A 33 2.34 1.36 -13.82
CA ARG A 33 2.20 2.33 -14.92
C ARG A 33 3.39 3.32 -14.97
N GLY A 34 4.53 2.94 -14.39
CA GLY A 34 5.73 3.77 -14.27
C GLY A 34 5.84 4.53 -12.93
N PRO A 35 6.94 5.28 -12.70
CA PRO A 35 7.21 5.94 -11.42
C PRO A 35 6.07 6.86 -10.96
N VAL A 36 5.71 6.79 -9.68
CA VAL A 36 4.64 7.62 -9.11
C VAL A 36 5.12 9.06 -8.92
N THR A 37 4.35 10.00 -9.44
CA THR A 37 4.53 11.44 -9.32
C THR A 37 3.20 12.08 -8.93
N MET A 38 3.21 13.34 -8.49
CA MET A 38 1.96 14.07 -8.21
C MET A 38 1.01 14.15 -9.42
N ARG A 39 1.55 14.10 -10.65
CA ARG A 39 0.77 14.22 -11.89
C ARG A 39 0.10 12.93 -12.33
N ASN A 40 0.65 11.77 -11.94
CA ASN A 40 0.16 10.47 -12.41
C ASN A 40 -0.36 9.57 -11.28
N ARG A 41 -0.37 10.04 -10.03
CA ARG A 41 -0.91 9.29 -8.88
C ARG A 41 -2.37 8.85 -9.06
N ASP A 42 -3.14 9.57 -9.87
CA ASP A 42 -4.55 9.24 -10.14
C ASP A 42 -4.70 8.01 -11.05
N LEU A 43 -3.66 7.65 -11.82
CA LEU A 43 -3.59 6.38 -12.55
C LEU A 43 -3.54 5.16 -11.61
N TYR A 44 -3.23 5.41 -10.34
CA TYR A 44 -3.21 4.44 -9.25
C TYR A 44 -4.41 4.61 -8.30
N SER A 45 -5.49 5.25 -8.75
CA SER A 45 -6.69 5.53 -7.95
C SER A 45 -7.39 4.26 -7.43
N GLY A 46 -7.29 3.11 -8.10
CA GLY A 46 -7.84 1.84 -7.60
C GLY A 46 -6.97 1.10 -6.58
N THR A 47 -5.89 1.71 -6.10
CA THR A 47 -4.85 1.06 -5.29
C THR A 47 -4.15 2.09 -4.39
N THR A 48 -3.13 1.66 -3.65
CA THR A 48 -2.27 2.51 -2.83
C THR A 48 -1.03 2.91 -3.64
N PRO A 49 -0.91 4.17 -4.12
CA PRO A 49 0.21 4.59 -4.96
C PRO A 49 1.59 4.32 -4.36
N ALA A 50 1.73 4.40 -3.03
CA ALA A 50 3.00 4.12 -2.36
C ALA A 50 3.51 2.69 -2.58
N TRP A 51 2.64 1.73 -2.90
CA TRP A 51 3.04 0.37 -3.25
C TRP A 51 3.84 0.29 -4.55
N ALA A 52 3.69 1.26 -5.45
CA ALA A 52 4.46 1.27 -6.69
C ALA A 52 5.87 1.86 -6.52
N VAL A 53 6.14 2.59 -5.43
CA VAL A 53 7.40 3.33 -5.21
C VAL A 53 8.64 2.41 -5.20
N PRO A 54 8.62 1.24 -4.52
CA PRO A 54 9.80 0.38 -4.47
C PRO A 54 10.07 -0.39 -5.77
N LEU A 55 9.15 -0.40 -6.74
CA LEU A 55 9.21 -1.27 -7.93
C LEU A 55 10.43 -1.02 -8.82
N SER A 56 11.06 0.16 -8.74
CA SER A 56 12.33 0.43 -9.43
C SER A 56 13.55 -0.21 -8.78
N SER A 57 13.42 -0.66 -7.52
CA SER A 57 14.53 -1.05 -6.65
C SER A 57 14.40 -2.48 -6.11
N ILE A 58 13.35 -3.20 -6.50
CA ILE A 58 13.10 -4.58 -6.08
C ILE A 58 12.81 -5.49 -7.28
N GLY A 59 13.12 -6.77 -7.12
CA GLY A 59 12.74 -7.81 -8.06
C GLY A 59 11.55 -8.65 -7.60
N HIS A 60 11.26 -9.70 -8.36
CA HIS A 60 10.28 -10.73 -8.00
C HIS A 60 10.60 -11.31 -6.61
N ASN A 61 9.58 -11.54 -5.78
CA ASN A 61 9.67 -11.93 -4.37
C ASN A 61 10.39 -10.93 -3.45
N GLY A 62 10.66 -9.71 -3.91
CA GLY A 62 11.14 -8.62 -3.06
C GLY A 62 10.19 -8.39 -1.88
N LYS A 63 10.77 -8.15 -0.69
CA LYS A 63 10.05 -7.86 0.54
C LYS A 63 10.52 -6.53 1.12
N VAL A 64 9.58 -5.67 1.48
CA VAL A 64 9.89 -4.35 2.06
C VAL A 64 8.97 -4.02 3.22
N LYS A 65 9.40 -3.08 4.05
CA LYS A 65 8.57 -2.37 5.04
C LYS A 65 8.27 -0.98 4.50
N LEU A 66 7.03 -0.50 4.64
CA LEU A 66 6.64 0.84 4.18
C LEU A 66 5.99 1.64 5.30
N ILE A 67 6.28 2.93 5.33
CA ILE A 67 5.50 3.93 6.04
C ILE A 67 4.88 4.81 4.97
N VAL A 68 3.57 4.73 4.80
CA VAL A 68 2.83 5.36 3.72
C VAL A 68 2.07 6.56 4.26
N PRO A 69 2.39 7.79 3.82
CA PRO A 69 1.62 8.96 4.20
C PRO A 69 0.24 8.94 3.56
N PHE A 70 -0.75 9.56 4.21
CA PHE A 70 -2.16 9.60 3.76
C PHE A 70 -2.32 10.01 2.28
N ASN A 71 -1.49 10.92 1.76
CA ASN A 71 -1.58 11.44 0.39
C ASN A 71 -1.11 10.43 -0.68
N MET A 72 -0.44 9.35 -0.27
CA MET A 72 -0.01 8.22 -1.10
C MET A 72 -0.66 6.90 -0.68
N GLY A 73 -1.65 6.97 0.22
CA GLY A 73 -2.43 5.85 0.74
C GLY A 73 -3.54 5.39 -0.19
N SER A 74 -4.35 4.46 0.31
CA SER A 74 -5.59 4.02 -0.34
C SER A 74 -6.59 5.18 -0.52
N ASN A 75 -7.67 4.96 -1.27
CA ASN A 75 -8.73 5.97 -1.38
C ASN A 75 -9.35 6.30 -0.02
N SER A 76 -9.50 5.31 0.87
CA SER A 76 -9.97 5.50 2.24
C SER A 76 -9.02 6.35 3.07
N ASP A 77 -7.71 6.14 2.95
CA ASP A 77 -6.70 6.95 3.66
C ASP A 77 -6.75 8.42 3.17
N ARG A 78 -6.91 8.59 1.86
CA ARG A 78 -7.01 9.91 1.22
C ARG A 78 -8.31 10.65 1.55
N SER A 79 -9.43 9.94 1.66
CA SER A 79 -10.73 10.56 1.99
C SER A 79 -10.81 10.97 3.46
N ASN A 80 -10.18 10.21 4.36
CA ASN A 80 -10.19 10.47 5.80
C ASN A 80 -9.16 11.52 6.24
N PHE A 81 -8.23 11.92 5.37
CA PHE A 81 -7.21 12.94 5.64
C PHE A 81 -7.78 14.24 6.23
N ARG A 82 -8.99 14.66 5.82
CA ARG A 82 -9.62 15.90 6.31
C ARG A 82 -10.04 15.84 7.79
N LEU A 83 -10.23 14.64 8.34
CA LEU A 83 -10.67 14.41 9.72
C LEU A 83 -9.51 13.97 10.61
N SER A 84 -8.59 13.16 10.09
CA SER A 84 -7.32 12.86 10.75
C SER A 84 -6.32 12.31 9.71
N PRO A 85 -5.15 12.93 9.50
CA PRO A 85 -4.11 12.37 8.64
C PRO A 85 -3.58 11.07 9.24
N THR A 86 -4.00 9.94 8.69
CA THR A 86 -3.50 8.62 9.10
C THR A 86 -2.31 8.22 8.23
N THR A 87 -1.18 7.93 8.88
CA THR A 87 -0.06 7.27 8.21
C THR A 87 -0.23 5.77 8.37
N THR A 88 0.02 5.02 7.31
CA THR A 88 -0.17 3.57 7.28
C THR A 88 1.19 2.89 7.22
N TYR A 89 1.54 2.12 8.24
CA TYR A 89 2.67 1.22 8.25
C TYR A 89 2.29 -0.12 7.61
N TYR A 90 3.16 -0.63 6.75
CA TYR A 90 3.11 -1.97 6.19
C TYR A 90 4.33 -2.75 6.68
N ASP A 91 4.12 -3.72 7.57
CA ASP A 91 5.20 -4.50 8.18
C ASP A 91 5.85 -5.51 7.23
N ASN A 92 5.15 -5.97 6.19
CA ASN A 92 5.75 -6.89 5.22
C ASN A 92 5.03 -6.85 3.87
N VAL A 93 5.52 -6.07 2.92
CA VAL A 93 5.03 -6.09 1.56
C VAL A 93 5.87 -7.03 0.70
N GLN A 94 5.31 -8.16 0.31
CA GLN A 94 5.89 -9.04 -0.71
C GLN A 94 5.33 -8.74 -2.10
N TYR A 95 6.22 -8.67 -3.08
CA TYR A 95 5.89 -8.43 -4.48
C TYR A 95 6.01 -9.69 -5.30
N ARG A 96 4.99 -9.97 -6.12
CA ARG A 96 4.97 -11.05 -7.10
C ARG A 96 4.78 -10.44 -8.48
N PHE A 97 5.79 -10.59 -9.33
CA PHE A 97 5.71 -10.12 -10.71
C PHE A 97 5.20 -11.29 -11.54
N GLU A 98 4.04 -11.11 -12.17
CA GLU A 98 3.46 -12.04 -13.14
C GLU A 98 3.80 -11.49 -14.53
N SER A 99 4.24 -12.33 -15.48
CA SER A 99 4.24 -11.88 -16.87
C SER A 99 2.82 -11.88 -17.39
N GLN A 100 2.42 -10.79 -18.05
CA GLN A 100 1.26 -10.81 -18.94
C GLN A 100 1.70 -11.56 -20.21
N LEU A 101 1.60 -12.89 -20.18
CA LEU A 101 1.64 -13.70 -21.40
C LEU A 101 0.27 -13.69 -22.06
#